data_AF-A0A1M3QQ07-F1
#
_entry.id   AF-A0A1M3QQ07-F1
#
_cell.length_a   1.000
_cell.length_b   1.000
_cell.length_c   1.000
_cell.angle_alpha   90.00
_cell.angle_beta   90.00
_cell.angle_gamma   90.00
#
_symmetry.space_group_name_H-M   'P 1'
#
loop_
_entity.id
_entity.type
_entity.pdbx_description
1 polymer ?
#
loop_
_entity_poly.entity_id
_entity_poly.type
_entity_poly.pdbx_seq_one_letter_code
_entity_poly.pdbx_strand_id
1 'polypeptide(L)'
;MTRMRRKIHDFEPIVLVAAWAAVLAGCATAPPPIQLMDRAQSEIRAARNAGAATTAPEVLAEAERRLAAAQQFSANNDNGKATDKASEAEAAAATARARAEAARLDREIQQQTAVNAGLQADLERRQAAAAAAQQAVSAMPAPASSGGQPAAGSSAPGNAPVDLPAIQLGQPAPGSSTGNPAPPSTSGQPDPGVNP
;
A
#
# COMPACT_ATOMS: atom_id res chain seq x y z
N MET A 1 -13.34 -13.45 74.93
CA MET A 1 -14.49 -13.24 74.02
C MET A 1 -13.96 -12.73 72.68
N THR A 2 -14.50 -13.33 71.63
CA THR A 2 -13.98 -13.49 70.26
C THR A 2 -13.96 -12.21 69.42
N ARG A 3 -12.86 -11.98 68.69
CA ARG A 3 -12.76 -10.99 67.61
C ARG A 3 -13.56 -11.50 66.40
N MET A 4 -14.64 -10.82 66.01
CA MET A 4 -15.34 -11.12 64.77
C MET A 4 -14.87 -10.19 63.65
N ARG A 5 -14.11 -10.75 62.71
CA ARG A 5 -13.87 -10.26 61.35
C ARG A 5 -15.22 -10.03 60.66
N ARG A 6 -15.54 -8.80 60.26
CA ARG A 6 -16.60 -8.54 59.27
C ARG A 6 -16.01 -8.64 57.86
N LYS A 7 -16.75 -9.35 57.03
CA LYS A 7 -16.41 -9.93 55.73
C LYS A 7 -16.37 -8.87 54.64
N ILE A 8 -15.31 -8.89 53.84
CA ILE A 8 -15.13 -8.08 52.63
C ILE A 8 -15.72 -8.86 51.44
N HIS A 9 -17.02 -9.17 51.48
CA HIS A 9 -17.69 -9.92 50.40
C HIS A 9 -18.99 -9.26 49.89
N ASP A 10 -19.27 -8.01 50.28
CA ASP A 10 -20.46 -7.28 49.80
C ASP A 10 -20.15 -6.30 48.64
N PHE A 11 -18.89 -6.20 48.21
CA PHE A 11 -18.48 -5.31 47.10
C PHE A 11 -18.39 -6.00 45.73
N GLU A 12 -18.41 -7.33 45.67
CA GLU A 12 -18.38 -8.06 44.39
C GLU A 12 -19.69 -7.99 43.56
N PRO A 13 -20.91 -8.04 44.13
CA PRO A 13 -22.10 -8.02 43.27
C PRO A 13 -22.36 -6.63 42.68
N ILE A 14 -21.86 -5.56 43.31
CA ILE A 14 -22.07 -4.18 42.83
C ILE A 14 -21.15 -3.87 41.64
N VAL A 15 -19.90 -4.36 41.64
CA VAL A 15 -18.98 -4.17 40.50
C VAL A 15 -19.43 -5.01 39.29
N LEU A 16 -19.96 -6.22 39.51
CA LEU A 16 -20.49 -7.05 38.43
C LEU A 16 -21.78 -6.45 37.82
N VAL A 17 -22.69 -5.92 38.64
CA VAL A 17 -23.90 -5.24 38.16
C VAL A 17 -23.57 -3.90 37.49
N ALA A 18 -22.56 -3.16 37.96
CA ALA A 18 -22.10 -1.94 37.30
C ALA A 18 -21.45 -2.22 35.93
N ALA A 19 -20.71 -3.32 35.79
CA ALA A 19 -20.14 -3.75 34.50
C ALA A 19 -21.23 -4.17 33.50
N TRP A 20 -22.30 -4.84 33.96
CA TRP A 20 -23.46 -5.15 33.12
C TRP A 20 -24.29 -3.89 32.77
N ALA A 21 -24.42 -2.94 33.69
CA ALA A 21 -25.07 -1.66 33.43
C ALA A 21 -24.28 -0.79 32.44
N ALA A 22 -22.95 -0.89 32.38
CA ALA A 22 -22.14 -0.20 31.38
C ALA A 22 -22.36 -0.78 29.96
N VAL A 23 -22.62 -2.09 29.82
CA VAL A 23 -22.98 -2.71 28.53
C VAL A 23 -24.39 -2.30 28.09
N LEU A 24 -25.32 -2.09 29.03
CA LEU A 24 -26.68 -1.60 28.74
C LEU A 24 -26.76 -0.08 28.54
N ALA A 25 -25.91 0.72 29.19
CA ALA A 25 -25.77 2.15 28.92
C ALA A 25 -25.03 2.42 27.60
N GLY A 26 -24.22 1.47 27.13
CA GLY A 26 -23.73 1.40 25.74
C GLY A 26 -24.82 1.07 24.71
N CYS A 27 -25.97 0.52 25.14
CA CYS A 27 -27.15 0.26 24.32
C CYS A 27 -28.31 1.26 24.55
N ALA A 28 -28.10 2.30 25.35
CA ALA A 28 -29.05 3.42 25.51
C ALA A 28 -28.53 4.74 24.92
N THR A 29 -27.25 4.80 24.54
CA THR A 29 -26.77 5.77 23.58
C THR A 29 -27.00 5.17 22.19
N ALA A 30 -28.24 5.18 21.72
CA ALA A 30 -28.49 5.10 20.29
C ALA A 30 -27.80 6.34 19.72
N PRO A 31 -26.59 6.23 19.15
CA PRO A 31 -25.94 7.39 18.57
C PRO A 31 -26.90 7.82 17.48
N PRO A 32 -27.24 9.12 17.36
CA PRO A 32 -28.04 9.57 16.25
C PRO A 32 -27.43 9.00 14.95
N PRO A 33 -28.24 8.44 14.04
CA PRO A 33 -27.77 7.70 12.86
C PRO A 33 -26.83 8.53 11.97
N ILE A 34 -26.76 9.85 12.21
CA ILE A 34 -25.75 10.79 11.75
C ILE A 34 -24.32 10.21 11.78
N GLN A 35 -23.90 9.52 12.85
CA GLN A 35 -22.53 8.97 12.95
C GLN A 35 -22.26 7.88 11.91
N LEU A 36 -23.21 6.97 11.69
CA LEU A 36 -23.11 5.92 10.67
C LEU A 36 -23.22 6.49 9.26
N MET A 37 -24.08 7.49 9.08
CA MET A 37 -24.23 8.20 7.81
C MET A 37 -22.98 9.01 7.45
N ASP A 38 -22.28 9.61 8.42
CA ASP A 38 -21.01 10.31 8.20
C ASP A 38 -19.91 9.32 7.80
N ARG A 39 -19.78 8.20 8.52
CA ARG A 39 -18.88 7.10 8.14
C ARG A 39 -19.13 6.60 6.72
N ALA A 40 -20.38 6.28 6.39
CA ALA A 40 -20.73 5.81 5.05
C ALA A 40 -20.41 6.87 3.97
N GLN A 41 -20.65 8.16 4.24
CA GLN A 41 -20.23 9.25 3.34
C GLN A 41 -18.71 9.36 3.21
N SER A 42 -17.97 9.16 4.30
CA SER A 42 -16.50 9.16 4.28
C SER A 42 -15.95 8.00 3.45
N GLU A 43 -16.53 6.80 3.57
CA GLU A 43 -16.13 5.61 2.81
C GLU A 43 -16.49 5.71 1.34
N ILE A 44 -17.66 6.28 0.99
CA ILE A 44 -18.00 6.54 -0.42
C ILE A 44 -16.99 7.51 -1.04
N ARG A 45 -16.57 8.55 -0.31
CA ARG A 45 -15.52 9.47 -0.76
C ARG A 45 -14.18 8.75 -0.92
N ALA A 46 -13.80 7.91 0.04
CA ALA A 46 -12.59 7.09 -0.04
C ALA A 46 -12.61 6.14 -1.25
N ALA A 47 -13.74 5.48 -1.51
CA ALA A 47 -13.94 4.61 -2.66
C ALA A 47 -13.83 5.37 -3.99
N ARG A 48 -14.45 6.56 -4.09
CA ARG A 48 -14.29 7.44 -5.27
C ARG A 48 -12.83 7.83 -5.48
N ASN A 49 -12.13 8.22 -4.41
CA ASN A 49 -10.70 8.57 -4.45
C ASN A 49 -9.82 7.38 -4.86
N ALA A 50 -10.19 6.15 -4.47
CA ALA A 50 -9.53 4.93 -4.90
C ALA A 50 -9.83 4.54 -6.37
N GLY A 51 -10.68 5.30 -7.07
CA GLY A 51 -11.01 5.07 -8.47
C GLY A 51 -12.18 4.11 -8.70
N ALA A 52 -12.98 3.80 -7.67
CA ALA A 52 -14.13 2.90 -7.77
C ALA A 52 -15.14 3.32 -8.85
N ALA A 53 -15.24 4.61 -9.16
CA ALA A 53 -16.09 5.09 -10.25
C ALA A 53 -15.70 4.55 -11.63
N THR A 54 -14.44 4.15 -11.81
CA THR A 54 -13.91 3.61 -13.08
C THR A 54 -13.78 2.10 -13.06
N THR A 55 -13.49 1.50 -11.90
CA THR A 55 -13.21 0.07 -11.76
C THR A 55 -14.42 -0.73 -11.27
N ALA A 56 -15.32 -0.12 -10.51
CA ALA A 56 -16.49 -0.75 -9.90
C ALA A 56 -17.70 0.22 -9.80
N PRO A 57 -18.18 0.80 -10.93
CA PRO A 57 -19.26 1.80 -10.90
C PRO A 57 -20.57 1.26 -10.32
N GLU A 58 -20.88 -0.01 -10.56
CA GLU A 58 -22.09 -0.67 -10.04
C GLU A 58 -22.11 -0.73 -8.51
N VAL A 59 -20.99 -1.13 -7.90
CA VAL A 59 -20.88 -1.28 -6.44
C VAL A 59 -20.90 0.08 -5.75
N LEU A 60 -20.32 1.10 -6.39
CA LEU A 60 -20.38 2.47 -5.91
C LEU A 60 -21.81 3.03 -5.96
N ALA A 61 -22.52 2.80 -7.07
CA ALA A 61 -23.93 3.21 -7.21
C ALA A 61 -24.85 2.48 -6.21
N GLU A 62 -24.54 1.22 -5.88
CA GLU A 62 -25.26 0.46 -4.86
C GLU A 62 -25.08 1.06 -3.46
N ALA A 63 -23.84 1.43 -3.09
CA ALA A 63 -23.54 2.09 -1.82
C ALA A 63 -24.26 3.45 -1.70
N GLU A 64 -24.27 4.25 -2.78
CA GLU A 64 -24.98 5.53 -2.83
C GLU A 64 -26.49 5.36 -2.69
N ARG A 65 -27.07 4.35 -3.35
CA ARG A 65 -28.50 4.04 -3.25
C ARG A 65 -28.90 3.64 -1.83
N ARG A 66 -28.06 2.86 -1.13
CA ARG A 66 -28.29 2.47 0.27
C ARG A 66 -28.19 3.66 1.22
N LEU A 67 -27.22 4.56 1.00
CA LEU A 67 -27.11 5.80 1.79
C LEU A 67 -28.34 6.69 1.60
N ALA A 68 -28.82 6.85 0.35
CA ALA A 68 -30.03 7.61 0.07
C ALA A 68 -31.28 7.01 0.76
N ALA A 69 -31.40 5.68 0.77
CA ALA A 69 -32.47 4.99 1.51
C ALA A 69 -32.37 5.24 3.02
N ALA A 70 -31.16 5.17 3.61
CA ALA A 70 -30.95 5.45 5.02
C ALA A 70 -31.34 6.89 5.39
N GLN A 71 -31.01 7.87 4.53
CA GLN A 71 -31.41 9.27 4.71
C GLN A 71 -32.94 9.45 4.66
N GLN A 72 -33.63 8.74 3.76
CA GLN A 72 -35.10 8.75 3.74
C GLN A 72 -35.71 8.19 5.03
N PHE A 73 -35.21 7.07 5.54
CA PHE A 73 -35.73 6.50 6.79
C PHE A 73 -35.48 7.42 7.99
N SER A 74 -34.32 8.10 8.03
CA SER A 74 -34.04 9.10 9.06
C SER A 74 -34.96 10.32 8.95
N ALA A 75 -35.23 10.81 7.73
CA ALA A 75 -36.19 11.89 7.50
C ALA A 75 -37.61 11.50 7.93
N ASN A 76 -37.96 10.22 7.79
CA ASN A 76 -39.25 9.66 8.24
C ASN A 76 -39.29 9.35 9.75
N ASN A 77 -38.27 9.75 10.53
CA ASN A 77 -38.11 9.45 11.95
C ASN A 77 -38.02 7.93 12.30
N ASP A 78 -37.81 7.08 11.29
CA ASP A 78 -37.70 5.62 11.44
C ASP A 78 -36.24 5.23 11.67
N ASN A 79 -35.71 5.63 12.84
CA ASN A 79 -34.28 5.53 13.17
C ASN A 79 -33.75 4.09 13.21
N GLY A 80 -34.60 3.10 13.49
CA GLY A 80 -34.22 1.68 13.46
C GLY A 80 -33.85 1.24 12.04
N LYS A 81 -34.77 1.44 11.09
CA LYS A 81 -34.51 1.11 9.67
C LYS A 81 -33.41 1.96 9.06
N ALA A 82 -33.28 3.22 9.49
CA ALA A 82 -32.20 4.10 9.06
C ALA A 82 -30.82 3.54 9.47
N THR A 83 -30.71 2.98 10.68
CA THR A 83 -29.48 2.38 11.21
C THR A 83 -29.11 1.11 10.43
N ASP A 84 -30.08 0.22 10.21
CA ASP A 84 -29.85 -1.00 9.43
C ASP A 84 -29.39 -0.68 8.00
N LYS A 85 -30.05 0.29 7.35
CA LYS A 85 -29.69 0.72 6.00
C LYS A 85 -28.35 1.45 5.94
N ALA A 86 -27.99 2.21 6.97
CA ALA A 86 -26.68 2.85 7.06
C ALA A 86 -25.56 1.82 7.22
N SER A 87 -25.76 0.79 8.04
CA SER A 87 -24.81 -0.33 8.19
C SER A 87 -24.63 -1.10 6.88
N GLU A 88 -25.73 -1.42 6.18
CA GLU A 88 -25.65 -2.01 4.84
C GLU A 88 -24.91 -1.10 3.84
N ALA A 89 -25.11 0.22 3.93
CA ALA A 89 -24.42 1.18 3.07
C ALA A 89 -22.91 1.23 3.36
N GLU A 90 -22.51 1.20 4.63
CA GLU A 90 -21.11 1.16 5.06
C GLU A 90 -20.41 -0.10 4.54
N ALA A 91 -21.03 -1.27 4.69
CA ALA A 91 -20.50 -2.53 4.18
C ALA A 91 -20.37 -2.53 2.64
N ALA A 92 -21.35 -1.94 1.94
CA ALA A 92 -21.30 -1.79 0.49
C ALA A 92 -20.18 -0.84 0.03
N ALA A 93 -20.01 0.29 0.73
CA ALA A 93 -18.95 1.26 0.45
C ALA A 93 -17.55 0.66 0.69
N ALA A 94 -17.37 -0.09 1.79
CA ALA A 94 -16.13 -0.81 2.07
C ALA A 94 -15.82 -1.85 0.97
N THR A 95 -16.85 -2.56 0.49
CA THR A 95 -16.71 -3.50 -0.64
C THR A 95 -16.31 -2.78 -1.93
N ALA A 96 -16.92 -1.64 -2.24
CA ALA A 96 -16.58 -0.83 -3.41
C ALA A 96 -15.12 -0.35 -3.37
N ARG A 97 -14.68 0.11 -2.20
CA ARG A 97 -13.30 0.52 -1.95
C ARG A 97 -12.32 -0.64 -2.14
N ALA A 98 -12.58 -1.78 -1.51
CA ALA A 98 -11.73 -2.96 -1.62
C ALA A 98 -11.59 -3.44 -3.08
N ARG A 99 -12.69 -3.44 -3.85
CA ARG A 99 -12.66 -3.77 -5.28
C ARG A 99 -11.84 -2.75 -6.09
N ALA A 100 -11.96 -1.47 -5.77
CA ALA A 100 -11.19 -0.45 -6.47
C ALA A 100 -9.68 -0.56 -6.20
N GLU A 101 -9.31 -0.82 -4.94
CA GLU A 101 -7.92 -1.07 -4.54
C GLU A 101 -7.37 -2.35 -5.22
N ALA A 102 -8.15 -3.44 -5.24
CA ALA A 102 -7.78 -4.66 -5.95
C ALA A 102 -7.54 -4.41 -7.45
N ALA A 103 -8.47 -3.74 -8.13
CA ALA A 103 -8.34 -3.42 -9.55
C ALA A 103 -7.18 -2.46 -9.86
N ARG A 104 -6.77 -1.63 -8.90
CA ARG A 104 -5.55 -0.81 -9.02
C ARG A 104 -4.31 -1.70 -8.94
N LEU A 105 -4.26 -2.60 -7.97
CA LEU A 105 -3.14 -3.53 -7.79
C LEU A 105 -2.99 -4.47 -8.99
N ASP A 106 -4.08 -4.99 -9.53
CA ASP A 106 -4.05 -5.83 -10.74
C ASP A 106 -3.45 -5.09 -11.93
N ARG A 107 -3.78 -3.79 -12.10
CA ARG A 107 -3.18 -2.96 -13.16
C ARG A 107 -1.69 -2.77 -12.94
N GLU A 108 -1.26 -2.57 -11.71
CA GLU A 108 0.15 -2.44 -11.36
C GLU A 108 0.92 -3.74 -11.61
N ILE A 109 0.35 -4.88 -11.22
CA ILE A 109 0.91 -6.22 -11.52
C ILE A 109 1.04 -6.38 -13.03
N GLN A 110 0.00 -6.11 -13.81
CA GLN A 110 0.06 -6.22 -15.27
C GLN A 110 1.13 -5.33 -15.89
N GLN A 111 1.29 -4.09 -15.41
CA GLN A 111 2.34 -3.19 -15.87
C GLN A 111 3.73 -3.76 -15.55
N GLN A 112 3.96 -4.24 -14.33
CA GLN A 112 5.24 -4.82 -13.94
C GLN A 112 5.52 -6.12 -14.70
N THR A 113 4.51 -6.96 -14.94
CA THR A 113 4.65 -8.17 -15.76
C THR A 113 5.02 -7.81 -17.20
N ALA A 114 4.37 -6.80 -17.79
CA ALA A 114 4.70 -6.34 -19.14
C ALA A 114 6.13 -5.78 -19.24
N VAL A 115 6.57 -5.03 -18.22
CA VAL A 115 7.95 -4.52 -18.13
C VAL A 115 8.94 -5.68 -18.03
N ASN A 116 8.69 -6.65 -17.15
CA ASN A 116 9.55 -7.82 -17.01
C ASN A 116 9.64 -8.63 -18.32
N ALA A 117 8.51 -8.88 -18.97
CA ALA A 117 8.49 -9.57 -20.26
C ALA A 117 9.29 -8.79 -21.34
N GLY A 118 9.16 -7.46 -21.36
CA GLY A 118 9.94 -6.61 -22.25
C GLY A 118 11.45 -6.67 -21.99
N LEU A 119 11.86 -6.68 -20.72
CA LEU A 119 13.27 -6.81 -20.34
C LEU A 119 13.84 -8.18 -20.73
N GLN A 120 13.07 -9.26 -20.54
CA GLN A 120 13.48 -10.60 -20.97
C GLN A 120 13.71 -10.66 -22.48
N ALA A 121 12.77 -10.12 -23.26
CA ALA A 121 12.90 -10.06 -24.72
C ALA A 121 14.11 -9.21 -25.20
N ASP A 122 14.43 -8.12 -24.50
CA ASP A 122 15.63 -7.32 -24.80
C ASP A 122 16.93 -8.11 -24.52
N LEU A 123 16.99 -8.81 -23.39
CA LEU A 123 18.13 -9.67 -23.05
C LEU A 123 18.33 -10.77 -24.09
N GLU A 124 17.26 -11.47 -24.49
CA GLU A 124 17.31 -12.50 -25.53
C GLU A 124 17.81 -11.94 -26.86
N ARG A 125 17.34 -10.75 -27.26
CA ARG A 125 17.78 -10.09 -28.49
C ARG A 125 19.27 -9.74 -28.44
N ARG A 126 19.77 -9.23 -27.31
CA ARG A 126 21.20 -8.91 -27.14
C ARG A 126 22.06 -10.17 -27.12
N GLN A 127 21.60 -11.24 -26.48
CA GLN A 127 22.30 -12.53 -26.46
C GLN A 127 22.38 -13.13 -27.87
N ALA A 128 21.29 -13.09 -28.64
CA ALA A 128 21.28 -13.55 -30.03
C ALA A 128 22.22 -12.74 -30.92
N ALA A 129 22.25 -11.40 -30.75
CA ALA A 129 23.18 -10.54 -31.47
C ALA A 129 24.64 -10.82 -31.10
N ALA A 130 24.93 -11.04 -29.82
CA ALA A 130 26.26 -11.41 -29.35
C ALA A 130 26.71 -12.78 -29.88
N ALA A 131 25.82 -13.77 -29.91
CA ALA A 131 26.10 -15.09 -30.48
C ALA A 131 26.38 -15.02 -31.99
N ALA A 132 25.60 -14.22 -32.74
CA ALA A 132 25.84 -13.98 -34.16
C ALA A 132 27.19 -13.30 -34.41
N ALA A 133 27.56 -12.32 -33.57
CA ALA A 133 28.87 -11.68 -33.65
C ALA A 133 30.02 -12.67 -33.39
N GLN A 134 29.88 -13.56 -32.40
CA GLN A 134 30.89 -14.60 -32.11
C GLN A 134 31.05 -15.61 -33.26
N GLN A 135 29.94 -15.99 -33.91
CA GLN A 135 29.97 -16.86 -35.09
C GLN A 135 30.66 -16.16 -36.27
N ALA A 136 30.39 -14.89 -36.50
CA ALA A 136 31.04 -14.11 -37.55
C ALA A 136 32.56 -14.02 -37.34
N VAL A 137 33.03 -13.83 -36.09
CA VAL A 137 34.46 -13.84 -35.77
C VAL A 137 35.09 -15.22 -36.00
N SER A 138 34.36 -16.29 -35.69
CA SER A 138 34.85 -17.68 -35.86
C SER A 138 34.89 -18.15 -37.32
N ALA A 139 34.03 -17.57 -38.17
CA ALA A 139 33.93 -17.90 -39.59
C ALA A 139 34.88 -17.06 -40.47
N MET A 140 35.59 -16.09 -39.90
CA MET A 140 36.54 -15.27 -40.66
C MET A 140 37.76 -16.14 -41.03
N PRO A 141 38.06 -16.30 -42.34
CA PRO A 141 39.17 -17.14 -42.77
C PRO A 141 40.48 -16.57 -42.23
N ALA A 142 41.34 -17.45 -41.69
CA ALA A 142 42.66 -17.08 -41.21
C ALA A 142 43.38 -16.24 -42.29
N PRO A 143 43.98 -15.09 -41.93
CA PRO A 143 44.75 -14.32 -42.90
C PRO A 143 45.81 -15.25 -43.48
N ALA A 144 45.80 -15.42 -44.81
CA ALA A 144 46.79 -16.22 -45.50
C ALA A 144 48.17 -15.71 -45.07
N SER A 145 48.93 -16.56 -44.39
CA SER A 145 50.30 -16.31 -43.95
C SER A 145 51.19 -16.10 -45.18
N SER A 146 51.23 -14.87 -45.71
CA SER A 146 52.24 -14.45 -46.67
C SER A 146 53.56 -14.32 -45.91
N GLY A 147 54.41 -15.35 -46.05
CA GLY A 147 55.72 -15.44 -45.43
C GLY A 147 56.61 -14.24 -45.76
N GLY A 148 57.01 -13.52 -44.73
CA GLY A 148 58.00 -12.45 -44.78
C GLY A 148 58.63 -12.34 -43.40
N GLN A 149 59.79 -12.97 -43.24
CA GLN A 149 60.61 -12.91 -42.04
C GLN A 149 61.36 -11.57 -42.00
N PRO A 150 61.39 -10.86 -40.86
CA PRO A 150 62.57 -10.11 -40.49
C PRO A 150 63.10 -10.51 -39.12
N ALA A 151 64.39 -10.23 -38.99
CA ALA A 151 65.29 -10.72 -37.97
C ALA A 151 64.97 -10.21 -36.55
N ALA A 152 65.55 -10.94 -35.59
CA ALA A 152 65.59 -10.64 -34.17
C ALA A 152 65.92 -9.17 -33.89
N GLY A 153 65.04 -8.52 -33.13
CA GLY A 153 65.23 -7.19 -32.59
C GLY A 153 64.51 -7.09 -31.26
N SER A 154 65.32 -7.01 -30.20
CA SER A 154 64.99 -6.79 -28.79
C SER A 154 63.75 -5.95 -28.52
N SER A 155 62.90 -6.38 -27.58
CA SER A 155 62.32 -5.60 -26.47
C SER A 155 61.15 -6.37 -25.87
N ALA A 156 61.29 -6.84 -24.64
CA ALA A 156 60.18 -7.37 -23.85
C ALA A 156 59.26 -6.21 -23.42
N PRO A 157 57.95 -6.24 -23.71
CA PRO A 157 56.99 -5.45 -22.96
C PRO A 157 56.71 -6.18 -21.64
N GLY A 158 56.92 -5.49 -20.53
CA GLY A 158 56.60 -6.00 -19.20
C GLY A 158 55.14 -6.43 -19.10
N ASN A 159 54.92 -7.57 -18.44
CA ASN A 159 53.60 -7.98 -17.97
C ASN A 159 53.08 -6.92 -16.98
N ALA A 160 52.34 -5.93 -17.47
CA ALA A 160 51.46 -5.16 -16.61
C ALA A 160 50.22 -6.03 -16.30
N PRO A 161 49.86 -6.25 -15.02
CA PRO A 161 48.62 -6.91 -14.69
C PRO A 161 47.44 -6.08 -15.19
N VAL A 162 46.55 -6.71 -15.95
CA VAL A 162 45.25 -6.16 -16.33
C VAL A 162 44.42 -6.01 -15.06
N ASP A 163 44.15 -4.76 -14.68
CA ASP A 163 43.22 -4.42 -13.60
C ASP A 163 41.79 -4.74 -14.05
N LEU A 164 41.27 -5.87 -13.59
CA LEU A 164 39.85 -6.20 -13.72
C LEU A 164 39.13 -5.56 -12.53
N PRO A 165 38.03 -4.79 -12.74
CA PRO A 165 37.20 -4.38 -11.62
C PRO A 165 36.65 -5.65 -10.96
N ALA A 166 37.02 -5.86 -9.70
CA ALA A 166 36.50 -6.96 -8.90
C ALA A 166 34.97 -6.86 -8.87
N ILE A 167 34.27 -7.78 -9.53
CA ILE A 167 32.86 -7.99 -9.27
C ILE A 167 32.80 -8.58 -7.85
N GLN A 168 32.51 -7.69 -6.91
CA GLN A 168 32.33 -7.98 -5.49
C GLN A 168 31.07 -8.86 -5.32
N LEU A 169 31.22 -10.16 -5.59
CA LEU A 169 30.21 -11.16 -5.25
C LEU A 169 30.17 -11.27 -3.73
N GLY A 170 29.11 -10.71 -3.13
CA GLY A 170 28.73 -10.97 -1.75
C GLY A 170 29.21 -9.94 -0.75
N GLN A 171 28.50 -8.82 -0.66
CA GLN A 171 28.33 -8.07 0.59
C GLN A 171 26.88 -7.57 0.65
N PRO A 172 26.07 -7.99 1.64
CA PRO A 172 24.77 -7.36 1.88
C PRO A 172 25.01 -5.91 2.32
N ALA A 173 24.38 -4.97 1.63
CA ALA A 173 24.45 -3.56 1.97
C ALA A 173 23.95 -3.35 3.43
N PRO A 174 24.74 -2.71 4.32
CA PRO A 174 24.18 -2.17 5.55
C PRO A 174 23.23 -1.03 5.18
N GLY A 175 22.02 -1.11 5.71
CA GLY A 175 20.90 -0.22 5.39
C GLY A 175 21.26 1.26 5.43
N SER A 176 20.88 1.95 4.37
CA SER A 176 20.84 3.41 4.30
C SER A 176 19.70 3.88 5.20
N SER A 177 19.97 4.04 6.48
CA SER A 177 19.15 4.80 7.44
C SER A 177 19.15 6.27 7.03
N THR A 178 18.31 6.63 6.07
CA THR A 178 18.09 8.03 5.68
C THR A 178 16.81 8.52 6.33
N GLY A 179 16.96 9.52 7.19
CA GLY A 179 15.97 10.58 7.29
C GLY A 179 14.71 10.28 8.10
N ASN A 180 14.87 10.41 9.42
CA ASN A 180 13.84 10.85 10.35
C ASN A 180 12.87 11.89 9.72
N PRO A 181 11.55 11.66 9.61
CA PRO A 181 10.62 12.74 9.30
C PRO A 181 10.53 13.67 10.52
N ALA A 182 10.83 14.95 10.29
CA ALA A 182 10.62 16.01 11.26
C ALA A 182 9.13 16.06 11.70
N PRO A 183 8.83 16.26 13.00
CA PRO A 183 7.46 16.56 13.42
C PRO A 183 7.05 17.94 12.88
N PRO A 184 5.79 18.14 12.46
CA PRO A 184 5.30 19.49 12.20
C PRO A 184 5.30 20.27 13.53
N SER A 185 6.15 21.29 13.61
CA SER A 185 6.12 22.26 14.70
C SER A 185 4.80 23.01 14.69
N THR A 186 3.96 22.70 15.67
CA THR A 186 2.99 23.61 16.25
C THR A 186 3.68 24.95 16.53
N SER A 187 3.27 25.98 15.80
CA SER A 187 3.42 27.38 16.22
C SER A 187 2.06 28.03 16.06
N GLY A 188 1.33 28.08 17.19
CA GLY A 188 0.23 28.99 17.34
C GLY A 188 0.78 30.41 17.34
N GLN A 189 0.33 31.21 16.39
CA GLN A 189 0.43 32.66 16.44
C GLN A 189 -1.00 33.20 16.47
N PRO A 190 -1.48 33.77 17.58
CA PRO A 190 -2.77 34.46 17.63
C PRO A 190 -2.64 35.81 16.91
N ASP A 191 -3.61 36.10 16.05
CA ASP A 191 -3.78 37.37 15.35
C ASP A 191 -4.70 38.28 16.20
N PRO A 192 -4.21 39.41 16.76
CA PRO A 192 -5.04 40.40 17.40
C PRO A 192 -5.42 41.50 16.40
N GLY A 193 -6.64 41.41 15.89
CA GLY A 193 -7.55 42.54 15.63
C GLY A 193 -7.05 43.72 14.78
N VAL A 194 -7.64 43.87 13.59
CA VAL A 194 -7.86 45.18 12.98
C VAL A 194 -9.26 45.23 12.39
N ASN A 195 -10.04 46.18 12.91
CA ASN A 195 -11.37 46.60 12.48
C ASN A 195 -11.21 48.05 11.97
N PRO A 196 -11.86 48.44 10.86
CA PRO A 196 -12.33 49.80 10.68
C PRO A 196 -13.85 49.89 10.83
#